data_AF-A0A497LVQ8-F1
#
_entry.id   AF-A0A497LVQ8-F1
#
_cell.length_a   1.000
_cell.length_b   1.000
_cell.length_c   1.000
_cell.angle_alpha   90.00
_cell.angle_beta   90.00
_cell.angle_gamma   90.00
#
_symmetry.space_group_name_H-M   'P 1'
#
loop_
_entity.id
_entity.type
_entity.pdbx_description
1 polymer ?
#
loop_
_entity_poly.entity_id
_entity_poly.type
_entity_poly.pdbx_seq_one_letter_code
_entity_poly.pdbx_strand_id
1 'polypeptide(L)'
;MKHKELQKYLGILPEKRRPQLRRLGTHHKQAIMLHLEGMPASQIADELGRTPGWVSETLRSDLAQALINDYLSFADSEFKALYKLSIAAIRDALQSQDPELKLKAADKYLKAHGKYDPKSLGGKETAEDVIKRVMELKITEVYPAEQSSASSAKPQHDESRVVDLGPTLNEAVEQSSTKAQSDRS
;
A
#
# COMPACT_ATOMS: atom_id res chain seq x y z
N MET A 1 30.07 45.24 12.09
CA MET A 1 30.62 43.93 12.52
C MET A 1 30.24 42.88 11.49
N LYS A 2 31.17 42.02 11.09
CA LYS A 2 30.88 40.96 10.11
C LYS A 2 30.16 39.82 10.81
N HIS A 3 29.13 39.24 10.19
CA HIS A 3 28.30 38.16 10.77
C HIS A 3 29.11 37.01 11.40
N LYS A 4 30.27 36.66 10.82
CA LYS A 4 31.18 35.62 11.34
C LYS A 4 31.82 35.97 12.69
N GLU A 5 32.05 37.25 12.97
CA GLU A 5 32.64 37.72 14.24
C GLU A 5 31.64 37.60 15.38
N LEU A 6 30.35 37.87 15.10
CA LEU A 6 29.26 37.72 16.07
C LEU A 6 29.04 36.25 16.45
N GLN A 7 29.06 35.33 15.47
CA GLN A 7 28.94 33.88 15.70
C GLN A 7 30.07 33.34 16.59
N LYS A 8 31.31 33.79 16.33
CA LYS A 8 32.47 33.43 17.14
C LYS A 8 32.34 33.95 18.59
N TYR A 9 31.82 35.17 18.76
CA TYR A 9 31.60 35.76 20.08
C TYR A 9 30.48 35.05 20.87
N LEU A 10 29.43 34.58 20.18
CA LEU A 10 28.32 33.83 20.76
C LEU A 10 28.65 32.35 21.04
N GLY A 11 29.87 31.89 20.74
CA GLY A 11 30.24 30.47 20.89
C GLY A 11 29.52 29.53 19.90
N ILE A 12 28.85 30.08 18.88
CA ILE A 12 28.19 29.31 17.84
C ILE A 12 29.28 28.83 16.89
N LEU A 13 29.72 27.58 17.07
CA LEU A 13 30.62 26.93 16.12
C LEU A 13 29.97 26.97 14.73
N PRO A 14 30.69 27.43 13.70
CA PRO A 14 30.16 27.42 12.34
C PRO A 14 29.80 25.98 11.99
N GLU A 15 28.57 25.78 11.54
CA GLU A 15 28.10 24.48 11.09
C GLU A 15 29.09 23.95 10.05
N LYS A 16 29.80 22.88 10.42
CA LYS A 16 30.83 22.28 9.57
C LYS A 16 30.09 21.66 8.39
N ARG A 17 29.93 22.43 7.31
CA ARG A 17 29.28 22.00 6.08
C ARG A 17 29.98 20.73 5.62
N ARG A 18 29.27 19.60 5.72
CA ARG A 18 29.76 18.33 5.24
C ARG A 18 29.93 18.42 3.73
N PRO A 19 30.99 17.83 3.16
CA PRO A 19 31.15 17.80 1.73
C PRO A 19 29.95 17.06 1.11
N GLN A 20 29.09 17.79 0.40
CA GLN A 20 27.99 17.17 -0.32
C GLN A 20 28.55 16.46 -1.56
N LEU A 21 28.13 15.20 -1.74
CA LEU A 21 28.43 14.47 -2.96
C LEU A 21 27.79 15.19 -4.15
N ARG A 22 28.60 15.58 -5.15
CA ARG A 22 28.10 16.19 -6.39
C ARG A 22 27.48 15.16 -7.34
N ARG A 23 27.90 13.90 -7.23
CA ARG A 23 27.47 12.80 -8.09
C ARG A 23 27.57 11.47 -7.34
N LEU A 24 26.59 10.59 -7.55
CA LEU A 24 26.65 9.19 -7.11
C LEU A 24 27.51 8.38 -8.10
N GLY A 25 28.66 7.90 -7.62
CA GLY A 25 29.44 6.87 -8.31
C GLY A 25 28.84 5.47 -8.12
N THR A 26 29.43 4.47 -8.77
CA THR A 26 28.94 3.08 -8.75
C THR A 26 28.92 2.49 -7.34
N HIS A 27 29.99 2.68 -6.56
CA HIS A 27 30.05 2.18 -5.18
C HIS A 27 29.02 2.83 -4.25
N HIS A 28 28.71 4.12 -4.45
CA HIS A 28 27.65 4.78 -3.67
C HIS A 28 26.29 4.13 -3.95
N LYS A 29 25.99 3.84 -5.23
CA LYS A 29 24.75 3.16 -5.61
C LYS A 29 24.68 1.75 -5.03
N GLN A 30 25.78 0.99 -5.09
CA GLN A 30 25.85 -0.34 -4.46
C GLN A 30 25.57 -0.28 -2.96
N ALA A 31 26.18 0.67 -2.24
CA ALA A 31 25.93 0.85 -0.81
C ALA A 31 24.46 1.18 -0.52
N ILE A 32 23.82 2.00 -1.36
CA ILE A 32 22.39 2.33 -1.21
C ILE A 32 21.51 1.11 -1.48
N MET A 33 21.80 0.30 -2.50
CA MET A 33 21.04 -0.92 -2.79
C MET A 33 21.13 -1.93 -1.63
N LEU A 34 22.33 -2.19 -1.12
CA LEU A 34 22.52 -3.06 0.04
C LEU A 34 21.81 -2.52 1.29
N HIS A 35 21.74 -1.20 1.45
CA HIS A 35 20.98 -0.58 2.53
C HIS A 35 19.47 -0.77 2.37
N LEU A 36 18.93 -0.66 1.15
CA LEU A 36 17.53 -0.93 0.85
C LEU A 36 17.15 -2.40 1.05
N GLU A 37 18.11 -3.31 0.88
CA GLU A 37 17.97 -4.74 1.24
C GLU A 37 17.97 -4.99 2.76
N GLY A 38 18.20 -3.96 3.58
CA GLY A 38 18.19 -4.03 5.04
C GLY A 38 19.55 -4.37 5.66
N MET A 39 20.63 -4.34 4.90
CA MET A 39 21.97 -4.62 5.42
C MET A 39 22.47 -3.49 6.34
N PRO A 40 23.05 -3.80 7.52
CA PRO A 40 23.61 -2.78 8.42
C PRO A 40 24.89 -2.18 7.83
N ALA A 41 25.17 -0.91 8.16
CA ALA A 41 26.29 -0.15 7.59
C ALA A 41 27.67 -0.77 7.84
N SER A 42 27.84 -1.55 8.91
CA SER A 42 29.09 -2.29 9.17
C SER A 42 29.31 -3.40 8.14
N GLN A 43 28.28 -4.19 7.84
CA GLN A 43 28.36 -5.27 6.85
C GLN A 43 28.52 -4.71 5.44
N ILE A 44 27.84 -3.61 5.11
CA ILE A 44 28.03 -2.92 3.82
C ILE A 44 29.49 -2.45 3.66
N ALA A 45 30.08 -1.96 4.74
CA ALA A 45 31.47 -1.51 4.74
C ALA A 45 32.44 -2.67 4.50
N ASP A 46 32.20 -3.81 5.14
CA ASP A 46 32.99 -5.03 4.95
C ASP A 46 32.85 -5.58 3.52
N GLU A 47 31.63 -5.64 2.98
CA GLU A 47 31.33 -6.12 1.62
C GLU A 47 31.97 -5.25 0.53
N LEU A 48 31.96 -3.93 0.70
CA LEU A 48 32.50 -2.99 -0.29
C LEU A 48 33.99 -2.66 -0.08
N GLY A 49 34.61 -3.20 0.98
CA GLY A 49 35.98 -2.85 1.37
C GLY A 49 36.16 -1.36 1.70
N ARG A 50 35.18 -0.75 2.37
CA ARG A 50 35.16 0.67 2.76
C ARG A 50 35.05 0.84 4.26
N THR A 51 35.20 2.07 4.74
CA THR A 51 35.02 2.36 6.17
C THR A 51 33.52 2.54 6.50
N PRO A 52 33.06 2.15 7.70
CA PRO A 52 31.66 2.38 8.13
C PRO A 52 31.28 3.87 8.12
N GLY A 53 32.26 4.75 8.37
CA GLY A 53 32.10 6.21 8.28
C GLY A 53 31.74 6.67 6.86
N TRP A 54 32.41 6.13 5.84
CA TRP A 54 32.12 6.44 4.45
C TRP A 54 30.72 5.99 4.02
N VAL A 55 30.28 4.79 4.45
CA VAL A 55 28.92 4.30 4.18
C VAL A 55 27.90 5.23 4.83
N SER A 56 28.11 5.56 6.11
CA SER A 56 27.22 6.44 6.85
C SER A 56 27.16 7.87 6.29
N GLU A 57 28.26 8.38 5.74
CA GLU A 57 28.30 9.67 5.05
C GLU A 57 27.60 9.62 3.70
N THR A 58 27.80 8.54 2.94
CA THR A 58 27.15 8.30 1.65
C THR A 58 25.64 8.23 1.81
N LEU A 59 25.14 7.41 2.75
CA LEU A 59 23.70 7.24 2.99
C LEU A 59 23.05 8.54 3.49
N ARG A 60 23.78 9.40 4.20
CA ARG A 60 23.28 10.70 4.68
C ARG A 60 23.32 11.82 3.64
N SER A 61 23.88 11.58 2.46
CA SER A 61 23.94 12.61 1.42
C SER A 61 22.57 12.87 0.80
N ASP A 62 22.28 14.12 0.46
CA ASP A 62 20.98 14.54 -0.10
C ASP A 62 20.64 13.75 -1.38
N LEU A 63 21.63 13.47 -2.24
CA LEU A 63 21.42 12.69 -3.46
C LEU A 63 21.13 11.21 -3.17
N ALA A 64 21.74 10.62 -2.15
CA ALA A 64 21.44 9.25 -1.75
C ALA A 64 20.05 9.16 -1.13
N GLN A 65 19.69 10.12 -0.27
CA GLN A 65 18.37 10.20 0.35
C GLN A 65 17.27 10.40 -0.69
N ALA A 66 17.49 11.24 -1.72
CA ALA A 66 16.56 11.38 -2.83
C ALA A 66 16.30 10.03 -3.52
N LEU A 67 17.36 9.28 -3.84
CA LEU A 67 17.23 7.97 -4.48
C LEU A 67 16.53 6.95 -3.57
N ILE A 68 16.86 6.91 -2.28
CA ILE A 68 16.20 6.04 -1.29
C ILE A 68 14.70 6.37 -1.24
N ASN A 69 14.34 7.65 -1.15
CA ASN A 69 12.96 8.09 -1.10
C ASN A 69 12.19 7.74 -2.39
N ASP A 70 12.83 7.88 -3.55
CA ASP A 70 12.24 7.49 -4.83
C ASP A 70 11.91 5.98 -4.83
N TYR A 71 12.84 5.13 -4.39
CA TYR A 71 12.62 3.69 -4.26
C TYR A 71 11.51 3.33 -3.26
N LEU A 72 11.49 3.98 -2.10
CA LEU A 72 10.43 3.77 -1.11
C LEU A 72 9.06 4.22 -1.63
N SER A 73 9.01 5.35 -2.34
CA SER A 73 7.77 5.84 -2.95
C SER A 73 7.23 4.92 -4.05
N PHE A 74 8.15 4.27 -4.78
CA PHE A 74 7.80 3.25 -5.76
C PHE A 74 7.24 2.01 -5.07
N ALA A 75 7.90 1.50 -4.04
CA ALA A 75 7.42 0.36 -3.25
C ALA A 75 6.05 0.64 -2.60
N ASP A 76 5.83 1.84 -2.06
CA ASP A 76 4.53 2.27 -1.55
C ASP A 76 3.44 2.26 -2.63
N SER A 77 3.80 2.62 -3.87
CA SER A 77 2.88 2.61 -5.00
C SER A 77 2.52 1.19 -5.43
N GLU A 78 3.49 0.27 -5.43
CA GLU A 78 3.24 -1.16 -5.63
C GLU A 78 2.33 -1.73 -4.53
N PHE A 79 2.60 -1.40 -3.26
CA PHE A 79 1.77 -1.83 -2.15
C PHE A 79 0.33 -1.32 -2.27
N LYS A 80 0.14 -0.06 -2.69
CA LYS A 80 -1.18 0.51 -2.99
C LYS A 80 -1.87 -0.21 -4.16
N ALA A 81 -1.12 -0.64 -5.18
CA ALA A 81 -1.69 -1.41 -6.28
C ALA A 81 -2.23 -2.77 -5.80
N LEU A 82 -1.57 -3.39 -4.80
CA LEU A 82 -2.02 -4.64 -4.19
C LEU A 82 -3.29 -4.50 -3.34
N TYR A 83 -3.73 -3.28 -2.98
CA TYR A 83 -4.95 -3.08 -2.17
C TYR A 83 -6.18 -3.70 -2.79
N LYS A 84 -6.31 -3.66 -4.13
CA LYS A 84 -7.44 -4.29 -4.82
C LYS A 84 -7.48 -5.80 -4.58
N LEU A 85 -6.32 -6.46 -4.61
CA LEU A 85 -6.20 -7.89 -4.35
C LEU A 85 -6.48 -8.21 -2.88
N SER A 86 -5.98 -7.40 -1.95
CA SER A 86 -6.26 -7.57 -0.52
C SER A 86 -7.76 -7.42 -0.21
N ILE A 87 -8.45 -6.45 -0.83
CA ILE A 87 -9.89 -6.26 -0.68
C ILE A 87 -10.67 -7.45 -1.25
N ALA A 88 -10.25 -7.98 -2.41
CA ALA A 88 -10.86 -9.17 -3.00
C ALA A 88 -10.72 -10.38 -2.04
N ALA A 89 -9.52 -10.63 -1.53
CA ALA A 89 -9.29 -11.72 -0.57
C ALA A 89 -10.14 -11.60 0.71
N ILE A 90 -10.34 -10.38 1.23
CA ILE A 90 -11.23 -10.14 2.38
C ILE A 90 -12.69 -10.42 2.00
N ARG A 91 -13.14 -9.99 0.82
CA ARG A 91 -14.50 -10.25 0.32
C ARG A 91 -14.77 -11.75 0.20
N ASP A 92 -13.85 -12.48 -0.39
CA ASP A 92 -13.97 -13.93 -0.56
C ASP A 92 -14.00 -14.64 0.80
N ALA A 93 -13.14 -14.23 1.73
CA ALA A 93 -13.11 -14.76 3.09
C ALA A 93 -14.41 -14.47 3.87
N LEU A 94 -15.04 -13.31 3.65
CA LEU A 94 -16.35 -12.97 4.25
C LEU A 94 -17.51 -13.80 3.67
N GLN A 95 -17.38 -14.26 2.43
CA GLN A 95 -18.36 -15.14 1.78
C GLN A 95 -18.11 -16.63 2.05
N SER A 96 -17.02 -16.98 2.74
CA SER A 96 -16.70 -18.37 3.10
C SER A 96 -17.81 -19.02 3.92
N GLN A 97 -17.97 -20.34 3.74
CA GLN A 97 -18.82 -21.17 4.59
C GLN A 97 -18.20 -21.41 5.98
N ASP A 98 -16.88 -21.29 6.10
CA ASP A 98 -16.18 -21.42 7.37
C ASP A 98 -16.42 -20.19 8.27
N PRO A 99 -17.10 -20.35 9.42
CA PRO A 99 -17.40 -19.24 10.32
C PRO A 99 -16.14 -18.63 10.94
N GLU A 100 -15.07 -19.41 11.18
CA GLU A 100 -13.85 -18.87 11.76
C GLU A 100 -13.13 -17.93 10.80
N LEU A 101 -13.00 -18.34 9.54
CA LEU A 101 -12.38 -17.53 8.50
C LEU A 101 -13.16 -16.23 8.27
N LYS A 102 -14.51 -16.32 8.26
CA LYS A 102 -15.41 -15.17 8.14
C LYS A 102 -15.24 -14.17 9.28
N LEU A 103 -15.17 -14.65 10.53
CA LEU A 103 -14.93 -13.80 11.70
C LEU A 103 -13.55 -13.14 11.65
N LYS A 104 -12.50 -13.88 11.28
CA LYS A 104 -11.14 -13.32 11.12
C LYS A 104 -11.09 -12.26 10.03
N ALA A 105 -11.81 -12.45 8.92
CA ALA A 105 -11.90 -11.47 7.84
C ALA A 105 -12.64 -10.20 8.29
N ALA A 106 -13.76 -10.34 9.00
CA ALA A 106 -14.50 -9.23 9.57
C ALA A 106 -13.65 -8.41 10.57
N ASP A 107 -12.93 -9.09 11.46
CA ASP A 107 -12.02 -8.44 12.43
C ASP A 107 -10.90 -7.65 11.72
N LYS A 108 -10.23 -8.25 10.73
CA LYS A 108 -9.20 -7.56 9.93
C LYS A 108 -9.77 -6.34 9.21
N TYR A 109 -10.96 -6.44 8.65
CA TYR A 109 -11.65 -5.34 7.98
C TYR A 109 -11.97 -4.19 8.95
N LEU A 110 -12.53 -4.49 10.12
CA LEU A 110 -12.86 -3.50 11.14
C LEU A 110 -11.62 -2.79 11.69
N LYS A 111 -10.53 -3.53 11.92
CA LYS A 111 -9.22 -2.98 12.32
C LYS A 111 -8.63 -2.07 11.26
N ALA A 112 -8.65 -2.47 9.99
CA ALA A 112 -8.11 -1.68 8.89
C ALA A 112 -8.84 -0.34 8.70
N HIS A 113 -10.14 -0.28 8.99
CA HIS A 113 -10.93 0.94 8.91
C HIS A 113 -10.88 1.82 10.18
N GLY A 114 -10.06 1.46 11.18
CA GLY A 114 -9.94 2.22 12.43
C GLY A 114 -11.22 2.23 13.28
N LYS A 115 -12.22 1.42 12.93
CA LYS A 115 -13.44 1.23 13.73
C LYS A 115 -13.20 0.36 14.96
N TYR A 116 -12.04 -0.32 15.00
CA TYR A 116 -11.62 -1.18 16.08
C TYR A 116 -10.20 -0.78 16.50
N ASP A 117 -10.07 0.33 17.24
CA ASP A 117 -8.83 0.63 17.94
C ASP A 117 -8.96 0.15 19.39
N PRO A 118 -8.37 -1.01 19.75
CA PRO A 118 -8.41 -1.53 21.11
C PRO A 118 -7.71 -0.60 22.11
N LYS A 119 -6.92 0.38 21.65
CA LYS A 119 -6.29 1.39 22.50
C LYS A 119 -7.16 2.63 22.74
N SER A 120 -8.17 2.87 21.91
CA SER A 120 -9.12 3.97 22.10
C SER A 120 -10.09 3.72 23.27
N LEU A 121 -10.27 2.46 23.64
CA LEU A 121 -10.99 2.02 24.83
C LEU A 121 -9.95 1.80 25.95
N GLY A 122 -9.56 2.88 26.64
CA GLY A 122 -8.49 2.90 27.66
C GLY A 122 -8.72 2.06 28.94
N GLY A 123 -9.41 0.93 28.86
CA GLY A 123 -9.63 -0.01 29.96
C GLY A 123 -9.47 -1.44 29.47
N LYS A 124 -8.94 -2.33 30.32
CA LYS A 124 -8.95 -3.78 30.06
C LYS A 124 -10.38 -4.19 29.71
N GLU A 125 -10.66 -4.48 28.44
CA GLU A 125 -11.97 -5.02 28.03
C GLU A 125 -12.21 -6.29 28.85
N THR A 126 -13.30 -6.29 29.63
CA THR A 126 -13.71 -7.47 30.38
C THR A 126 -14.45 -8.41 29.45
N ALA A 127 -14.47 -9.71 29.76
CA ALA A 127 -15.18 -10.70 28.95
C ALA A 127 -16.69 -10.38 28.79
N GLU A 128 -17.27 -9.64 29.74
CA GLU A 128 -18.66 -9.15 29.70
C GLU A 128 -18.88 -8.11 28.59
N ASP A 129 -17.92 -7.20 28.38
CA ASP A 129 -18.00 -6.17 27.33
C ASP A 129 -17.97 -6.80 25.93
N VAL A 130 -17.16 -7.87 25.77
CA VAL A 130 -17.08 -8.63 24.52
C VAL A 130 -18.40 -9.34 24.23
N ILE A 131 -19.03 -9.97 25.23
CA ILE A 131 -20.32 -10.67 25.08
C ILE A 131 -21.45 -9.68 24.77
N LYS A 132 -21.49 -8.54 25.47
CA LYS A 132 -22.50 -7.50 25.24
C LYS A 132 -22.45 -6.96 23.82
N ARG A 133 -21.24 -6.70 23.30
CA ARG A 133 -21.02 -6.26 21.92
C ARG A 133 -21.45 -7.29 20.89
N VAL A 134 -21.19 -8.58 21.13
CA VAL A 134 -21.65 -9.67 20.24
C VAL A 134 -23.17 -9.82 20.25
N MET A 135 -23.83 -9.61 21.38
CA MET A 135 -25.29 -9.64 21.46
C MET A 135 -25.95 -8.44 20.78
N GLU A 136 -25.41 -7.23 20.96
CA GLU A 136 -25.93 -6.03 20.28
C GLU A 136 -25.89 -6.14 18.75
N LEU A 137 -24.85 -6.78 18.19
CA LEU A 137 -24.75 -7.03 16.75
C LEU A 137 -25.78 -8.07 16.25
N LYS A 138 -26.11 -9.09 17.06
CA LYS A 138 -27.05 -10.17 16.68
C LYS A 138 -28.52 -9.78 16.83
N ILE A 139 -28.86 -8.80 17.67
CA ILE A 139 -30.25 -8.39 17.89
C ILE A 139 -30.81 -7.55 16.73
N THR A 140 -29.95 -6.91 15.93
CA THR A 140 -30.38 -6.15 14.74
C THR A 140 -30.79 -7.00 13.53
N GLU A 141 -30.61 -8.32 13.56
CA GLU A 141 -31.08 -9.23 12.49
C GLU A 141 -32.49 -9.82 12.74
N VAL A 142 -33.23 -9.28 13.71
CA VAL A 142 -34.59 -9.76 14.04
C VAL A 142 -35.63 -9.00 13.21
N TYR A 143 -35.95 -9.59 12.05
CA TYR A 143 -37.19 -9.53 11.24
C TYR A 143 -37.69 -8.17 10.71
N PRO A 144 -37.72 -7.93 9.38
CA PRO A 144 -38.76 -7.09 8.81
C PRO A 144 -40.08 -7.84 8.96
N ALA A 145 -40.97 -7.30 9.80
CA ALA A 145 -42.33 -7.79 9.94
C ALA A 145 -43.02 -7.85 8.57
N GLU A 146 -43.51 -9.03 8.24
CA GLU A 146 -44.46 -9.24 7.16
C GLU A 146 -45.69 -8.33 7.38
N GLN A 147 -45.91 -7.40 6.47
CA GLN A 147 -47.26 -6.93 6.16
C GLN A 147 -47.62 -7.42 4.78
N SER A 148 -48.30 -8.56 4.77
CA SER A 148 -49.10 -9.05 3.68
C SER A 148 -50.40 -8.22 3.61
N SER A 149 -50.64 -7.55 2.49
CA SER A 149 -52.00 -7.40 1.96
C SER A 149 -51.95 -7.18 0.47
N ALA A 150 -52.56 -8.13 -0.23
CA ALA A 150 -52.78 -8.19 -1.66
C ALA A 150 -53.29 -6.88 -2.28
N SER A 151 -52.76 -6.54 -3.46
CA SER A 151 -53.55 -5.90 -4.52
C SER A 151 -52.91 -6.10 -5.89
N SER A 152 -53.62 -6.86 -6.73
CA SER A 152 -53.69 -6.76 -8.19
C SER A 152 -53.06 -5.52 -8.83
N ALA A 153 -52.21 -5.74 -9.83
CA ALA A 153 -52.47 -5.37 -11.24
C ALA A 153 -51.20 -5.56 -12.11
N LYS A 154 -51.34 -6.33 -13.20
CA LYS A 154 -50.43 -6.29 -14.36
C LYS A 154 -50.41 -4.87 -14.95
N PRO A 155 -49.30 -4.43 -15.57
CA PRO A 155 -49.25 -4.51 -17.03
C PRO A 155 -47.91 -5.01 -17.59
N GLN A 156 -48.03 -5.66 -18.75
CA GLN A 156 -46.95 -6.02 -19.66
C GLN A 156 -46.39 -4.77 -20.34
N HIS A 157 -45.07 -4.67 -20.45
CA HIS A 157 -44.28 -4.00 -21.48
C HIS A 157 -42.87 -4.60 -21.33
N ASP A 158 -42.45 -5.59 -22.13
CA ASP A 158 -42.03 -5.50 -23.52
C ASP A 158 -41.32 -4.19 -23.85
N GLU A 159 -39.99 -4.20 -23.73
CA GLU A 159 -39.10 -3.56 -24.69
C GLU A 159 -37.71 -4.20 -24.61
N SER A 160 -37.47 -5.05 -25.61
CA SER A 160 -36.19 -5.61 -25.98
C SER A 160 -35.24 -4.51 -26.45
N ARG A 161 -34.44 -3.96 -25.52
CA ARG A 161 -33.28 -3.14 -25.88
C ARG A 161 -32.02 -4.01 -25.94
N VAL A 162 -31.81 -4.60 -27.11
CA VAL A 162 -30.53 -5.19 -27.52
C VAL A 162 -29.50 -4.06 -27.49
N VAL A 163 -28.63 -4.05 -26.48
CA VAL A 163 -27.45 -3.18 -26.48
C VAL A 163 -26.38 -3.94 -27.25
N ASP A 164 -26.14 -3.47 -28.47
CA ASP A 164 -25.06 -3.90 -29.34
C ASP A 164 -23.71 -3.59 -28.66
N LEU A 165 -23.19 -4.58 -27.94
CA LEU A 165 -21.85 -4.58 -27.39
C LEU A 165 -20.90 -4.86 -28.55
N GLY A 166 -20.32 -3.79 -29.09
CA GLY A 166 -19.30 -3.86 -30.13
C GLY A 166 -18.14 -4.81 -29.77
N PRO A 167 -17.33 -5.19 -30.78
CA PRO A 167 -16.38 -6.29 -30.69
C PRO A 167 -15.38 -6.09 -29.55
N THR A 168 -15.33 -7.09 -28.67
CA THR A 168 -14.33 -7.22 -27.61
C THR A 168 -12.92 -7.26 -28.20
N LEU A 169 -11.98 -6.57 -27.54
CA LEU A 169 -10.57 -6.36 -27.92
C LEU A 169 -9.69 -7.61 -28.19
N ASN A 170 -10.26 -8.82 -28.18
CA ASN A 170 -9.52 -10.06 -28.40
C ASN A 170 -9.40 -10.51 -29.87
N GLU A 171 -10.06 -9.84 -30.83
CA GLU A 171 -9.95 -10.19 -32.27
C GLU A 171 -8.91 -9.35 -33.06
N ALA A 172 -8.28 -8.35 -32.44
CA ALA A 172 -7.33 -7.48 -33.14
C ALA A 172 -5.90 -8.04 -33.28
N VAL A 173 -5.58 -9.21 -32.70
CA VAL A 173 -4.21 -9.74 -32.65
C VAL A 173 -3.91 -10.77 -33.76
N GLU A 174 -4.92 -11.36 -34.41
CA GLU A 174 -4.67 -12.39 -35.44
C GLU A 174 -4.52 -11.86 -36.89
N GLN A 175 -4.88 -10.60 -37.18
CA GLN A 175 -4.80 -10.07 -38.55
C GLN A 175 -3.47 -9.39 -38.90
N SER A 176 -2.56 -9.19 -37.95
CA SER A 176 -1.23 -8.61 -38.21
C SER A 176 -0.16 -9.63 -38.61
N SER A 177 -0.44 -10.94 -38.52
CA SER A 177 0.58 -11.98 -38.75
C SER A 177 0.64 -12.51 -40.19
N THR A 178 -0.36 -12.24 -41.04
CA THR A 178 -0.41 -12.79 -42.41
C THR A 178 0.10 -11.85 -43.50
N LYS A 179 0.44 -10.59 -43.18
CA LYS A 179 0.87 -9.60 -44.18
C LYS A 179 2.39 -9.45 -44.35
N ALA A 180 3.21 -10.22 -43.60
CA ALA A 180 4.67 -10.13 -43.66
C ALA A 180 5.33 -11.19 -44.58
N GLN A 181 4.55 -12.05 -45.25
CA GLN A 181 5.09 -13.17 -46.04
C GLN A 181 4.93 -13.04 -47.57
N SER A 182 4.35 -11.96 -48.11
CA SER A 182 4.20 -11.80 -49.57
C SER A 182 5.26 -10.92 -50.27
N ASP A 183 6.15 -10.25 -49.54
CA ASP A 183 7.12 -9.30 -50.14
C ASP A 183 8.55 -9.84 -50.28
N ARG A 184 8.72 -11.17 -50.35
CA ARG A 184 10.04 -11.82 -50.55
C ARG A 184 10.09 -12.84 -51.70
N SER A 185 9.19 -12.72 -52.67
CA SER A 185 9.26 -13.47 -53.93
C SER A 185 9.44 -12.53 -55.11
#